data_AF-H0BS20-F1
#
_entry.id   AF-H0BS20-F1
#
_cell.length_a   1.000
_cell.length_b   1.000
_cell.length_c   1.000
_cell.angle_alpha   90.00
_cell.angle_beta   90.00
_cell.angle_gamma   90.00
#
_symmetry.space_group_name_H-M   'P 1'
#
loop_
_entity.id
_entity.type
_entity.pdbx_description
1 polymer ?
#
loop_
_entity_poly.entity_id
_entity_poly.type
_entity_poly.pdbx_seq_one_letter_code
_entity_poly.pdbx_strand_id
1 'polypeptide(L)'
;MEISAQVDTLCQQGEVFSLNGEHGKLAKSFWGWLAKLDPHMREPAPDTIGSVSGERLHVQWWTDHTGGWFATQVFDKATRSAWELFLVPGSAGQPMAGRRLCMGDTPALEVLDGLWLEVFGEAIDSPAAQARYPAFSELVAAGSNPSGVTAVRDDSAHVARLQSDVDYWKHLATSLSKAALTRESVYTPPPPADSPPAPSDCVTAPRKWGLKDIAEYAEANAHRITILQRAISATKRSSFENPDLLYACLELLATEYTAVKTGKADRNAFKAKAEAMGVDFGGSVDPSVAGELGDLYFIRLGGRRRFLDQHLGKGGARDPRYCMRVYFCWDESSQLVVIGHMPSHLPTSYT
;
A
#
# COMPACT_ATOMS: atom_id res chain seq x y z
N MET A 1 8.39 -29.36 -6.03
CA MET A 1 8.08 -27.94 -5.75
C MET A 1 7.94 -27.13 -7.04
N GLU A 2 7.71 -27.77 -8.20
CA GLU A 2 7.54 -27.10 -9.51
C GLU A 2 6.08 -27.11 -10.02
N ILE A 3 5.22 -27.95 -9.45
CA ILE A 3 3.80 -28.06 -9.88
C ILE A 3 3.01 -26.80 -9.48
N SER A 4 3.38 -26.12 -8.39
CA SER A 4 2.69 -24.91 -7.93
C SER A 4 2.92 -23.70 -8.84
N ALA A 5 4.08 -23.63 -9.51
CA ALA A 5 4.40 -22.50 -10.38
C ALA A 5 3.62 -22.55 -11.72
N GLN A 6 3.31 -23.74 -12.23
CA GLN A 6 2.49 -23.89 -13.44
C GLN A 6 1.01 -23.58 -13.21
N VAL A 7 0.47 -23.89 -12.01
CA VAL A 7 -0.92 -23.56 -11.65
C VAL A 7 -1.12 -22.04 -11.53
N ASP A 8 -0.14 -21.32 -11.00
CA ASP A 8 -0.19 -19.85 -10.93
C ASP A 8 -0.06 -19.17 -12.30
N THR A 9 0.56 -19.84 -13.28
CA THR A 9 0.74 -19.29 -14.64
C THR A 9 -0.54 -19.43 -15.50
N LEU A 10 -1.45 -20.35 -15.16
CA LEU A 10 -2.75 -20.51 -15.83
C LEU A 10 -3.86 -19.63 -15.21
N CYS A 11 -3.66 -19.15 -13.98
CA CYS A 11 -4.68 -18.46 -13.18
C CYS A 11 -4.90 -16.96 -13.52
N GLN A 12 -4.30 -16.45 -14.60
CA GLN A 12 -4.46 -15.04 -15.02
C GLN A 12 -4.52 -14.84 -16.54
N GLN A 13 -5.29 -15.65 -17.27
CA GLN A 13 -5.60 -15.37 -18.68
C GLN A 13 -6.88 -14.53 -18.78
N GLY A 14 -6.79 -13.29 -18.32
CA GLY A 14 -7.76 -12.27 -18.66
C GLY A 14 -7.40 -11.65 -20.01
N GLU A 15 -8.36 -11.45 -20.89
CA GLU A 15 -8.16 -10.73 -22.15
C GLU A 15 -9.28 -9.70 -22.33
N VAL A 16 -8.95 -8.52 -22.84
CA VAL A 16 -9.93 -7.45 -23.11
C VAL A 16 -9.63 -6.84 -24.47
N PHE A 17 -10.68 -6.67 -25.26
CA PHE A 17 -10.62 -6.19 -26.62
C PHE A 17 -11.62 -5.06 -26.83
N SER A 18 -11.22 -4.11 -27.68
CA SER A 18 -12.16 -3.15 -28.24
C SER A 18 -12.92 -3.82 -29.38
N LEU A 19 -14.21 -3.53 -29.51
CA LEU A 19 -15.04 -4.11 -30.56
C LEU A 19 -15.52 -3.05 -31.56
N ASN A 20 -15.63 -3.48 -32.82
CA ASN A 20 -16.27 -2.73 -33.90
C ASN A 20 -17.72 -3.23 -34.09
N GLY A 21 -18.72 -2.33 -34.03
CA GLY A 21 -20.09 -2.64 -34.49
C GLY A 21 -21.20 -2.63 -33.41
N GLU A 22 -22.32 -3.30 -33.71
CA GLU A 22 -23.57 -3.28 -32.93
C GLU A 22 -23.54 -4.28 -31.74
N HIS A 23 -23.28 -3.77 -30.53
CA HIS A 23 -23.20 -4.54 -29.27
C HIS A 23 -24.46 -5.38 -28.94
N GLY A 24 -25.65 -4.92 -29.31
CA GLY A 24 -26.91 -5.65 -29.01
C GLY A 24 -27.04 -7.01 -29.70
N LYS A 25 -26.39 -7.23 -30.84
CA LYS A 25 -26.38 -8.55 -31.51
C LYS A 25 -25.48 -9.54 -30.77
N LEU A 26 -24.37 -9.06 -30.21
CA LEU A 26 -23.39 -9.88 -29.50
C LEU A 26 -23.97 -10.45 -28.20
N ALA A 27 -24.73 -9.65 -27.44
CA ALA A 27 -25.43 -10.12 -26.25
C ALA A 27 -26.36 -11.30 -26.57
N LYS A 28 -27.16 -11.20 -27.64
CA LYS A 28 -28.04 -12.29 -28.09
C LYS A 28 -27.27 -13.53 -28.52
N SER A 29 -26.20 -13.37 -29.30
CA SER A 29 -25.34 -14.47 -29.71
C SER A 29 -24.70 -15.18 -28.52
N PHE A 30 -24.25 -14.44 -27.51
CA PHE A 30 -23.70 -14.98 -26.27
C PHE A 30 -24.71 -15.85 -25.53
N TRP A 31 -25.91 -15.33 -25.24
CA TRP A 31 -26.95 -16.08 -24.54
C TRP A 31 -27.43 -17.29 -25.37
N GLY A 32 -27.52 -17.14 -26.69
CA GLY A 32 -27.83 -18.23 -27.61
C GLY A 32 -26.77 -19.34 -27.58
N TRP A 33 -25.50 -18.98 -27.44
CA TRP A 33 -24.41 -19.96 -27.30
C TRP A 33 -24.50 -20.72 -25.98
N LEU A 34 -24.74 -20.02 -24.86
CA LEU A 34 -24.96 -20.65 -23.56
C LEU A 34 -26.15 -21.64 -23.59
N ALA A 35 -27.23 -21.30 -24.31
CA ALA A 35 -28.39 -22.17 -24.49
C ALA A 35 -28.08 -23.45 -25.29
N LYS A 36 -27.07 -23.43 -26.19
CA LYS A 36 -26.59 -24.64 -26.87
C LYS A 36 -25.85 -25.58 -25.90
N LEU A 37 -25.16 -25.03 -24.91
CA LEU A 37 -24.45 -25.81 -23.89
C LEU A 37 -25.38 -26.35 -22.79
N ASP A 38 -26.38 -25.57 -22.40
CA ASP A 38 -27.34 -25.92 -21.37
C ASP A 38 -28.73 -25.36 -21.73
N PRO A 39 -29.72 -26.22 -22.06
CA PRO A 39 -31.06 -25.80 -22.49
C PRO A 39 -31.83 -24.93 -21.48
N HIS A 40 -31.41 -24.89 -20.21
CA HIS A 40 -32.02 -24.06 -19.18
C HIS A 40 -31.56 -22.59 -19.27
N MET A 41 -30.51 -22.30 -20.03
CA MET A 41 -30.03 -20.93 -20.22
C MET A 41 -30.95 -20.17 -21.17
N ARG A 42 -31.37 -18.99 -20.74
CA ARG A 42 -32.19 -18.06 -21.52
C ARG A 42 -31.62 -16.66 -21.39
N GLU A 43 -31.82 -15.85 -22.42
CA GLU A 43 -31.50 -14.42 -22.36
C GLU A 43 -32.27 -13.76 -21.20
N PRO A 44 -31.59 -13.11 -20.25
CA PRO A 44 -32.23 -12.42 -19.15
C PRO A 44 -32.95 -11.15 -19.64
N ALA A 45 -33.93 -10.69 -18.86
CA ALA A 45 -34.57 -9.41 -19.15
C ALA A 45 -33.55 -8.25 -19.00
N PRO A 46 -33.75 -7.14 -19.73
CA PRO A 46 -32.99 -5.91 -19.50
C PRO A 46 -33.18 -5.40 -18.06
N ASP A 47 -32.20 -4.65 -17.57
CA ASP A 47 -32.16 -4.06 -16.22
C ASP A 47 -32.27 -5.11 -15.10
N THR A 48 -31.53 -6.22 -15.23
CA THR A 48 -31.57 -7.28 -14.22
C THR A 48 -30.21 -7.69 -13.69
N ILE A 49 -30.22 -8.06 -12.41
CA ILE A 49 -29.14 -8.80 -11.76
C ILE A 49 -29.76 -10.10 -11.28
N GLY A 50 -29.13 -11.22 -11.61
CA GLY A 50 -29.72 -12.51 -11.27
C GLY A 50 -28.75 -13.66 -11.35
N SER A 51 -29.30 -14.84 -11.08
CA SER A 51 -28.59 -16.10 -11.23
C SER A 51 -29.55 -17.20 -11.67
N VAL A 52 -29.03 -18.18 -12.41
CA VAL A 52 -29.77 -19.35 -12.86
C VAL A 52 -28.86 -20.56 -12.77
N SER A 53 -29.43 -21.68 -12.31
CA SER A 53 -28.77 -22.98 -12.26
C SER A 53 -29.46 -23.91 -13.24
N GLY A 54 -28.78 -24.26 -14.32
CA GLY A 54 -29.18 -25.33 -15.22
C GLY A 54 -28.56 -26.67 -14.83
N GLU A 55 -28.64 -27.62 -15.76
CA GLU A 55 -28.09 -28.97 -15.59
C GLU A 55 -26.55 -28.95 -15.58
N ARG A 56 -25.96 -28.18 -16.49
CA ARG A 56 -24.50 -28.06 -16.67
C ARG A 56 -23.96 -26.75 -16.10
N LEU A 57 -24.66 -25.64 -16.34
CA LEU A 57 -24.14 -24.30 -16.03
C LEU A 57 -24.85 -23.70 -14.81
N HIS A 58 -24.09 -22.98 -13.98
CA HIS A 58 -24.64 -21.97 -13.10
C HIS A 58 -24.13 -20.61 -13.57
N VAL A 59 -25.04 -19.70 -13.92
CA VAL A 59 -24.71 -18.40 -14.49
C VAL A 59 -25.24 -17.32 -13.59
N GLN A 60 -24.38 -16.38 -13.22
CA GLN A 60 -24.74 -15.11 -12.60
C GLN A 60 -24.57 -14.00 -13.63
N TRP A 61 -25.44 -13.00 -13.59
CA TRP A 61 -25.40 -11.91 -14.56
C TRP A 61 -25.77 -10.55 -13.99
N TRP A 62 -25.35 -9.52 -14.71
CA TRP A 62 -25.93 -8.19 -14.72
C TRP A 62 -26.19 -7.79 -16.18
N THR A 63 -27.31 -7.12 -16.44
CA THR A 63 -27.64 -6.46 -17.71
C THR A 63 -28.05 -5.02 -17.48
N ASP A 64 -27.73 -4.14 -18.43
CA ASP A 64 -28.21 -2.77 -18.41
C ASP A 64 -29.67 -2.65 -18.87
N HIS A 65 -30.22 -1.44 -18.79
CA HIS A 65 -31.57 -1.10 -19.24
C HIS A 65 -31.88 -1.45 -20.71
N THR A 66 -30.88 -1.53 -21.58
CA THR A 66 -31.06 -1.95 -22.98
C THR A 66 -30.94 -3.46 -23.18
N GLY A 67 -30.30 -4.17 -22.25
CA GLY A 67 -29.88 -5.57 -22.40
C GLY A 67 -28.68 -5.75 -23.33
N GLY A 68 -28.13 -4.65 -23.88
CA GLY A 68 -26.99 -4.66 -24.79
C GLY A 68 -25.65 -4.72 -24.07
N TRP A 69 -25.59 -4.25 -22.81
CA TRP A 69 -24.42 -4.36 -21.95
C TRP A 69 -24.66 -5.38 -20.87
N PHE A 70 -23.65 -6.21 -20.61
CA PHE A 70 -23.77 -7.27 -19.63
C PHE A 70 -22.42 -7.68 -19.04
N ALA A 71 -22.50 -8.31 -17.87
CA ALA A 71 -21.40 -9.03 -17.25
C ALA A 71 -21.92 -10.37 -16.76
N THR A 72 -21.12 -11.42 -16.89
CA THR A 72 -21.46 -12.76 -16.44
C THR A 72 -20.33 -13.44 -15.70
N GLN A 73 -20.70 -14.25 -14.72
CA GLN A 73 -19.85 -15.27 -14.13
C GLN A 73 -20.52 -16.62 -14.35
N VAL A 74 -19.79 -17.55 -14.96
CA VAL A 74 -20.29 -18.86 -15.34
C VAL A 74 -19.48 -19.92 -14.64
N PHE A 75 -20.18 -20.82 -13.96
CA PHE A 75 -19.63 -22.04 -13.38
C PHE A 75 -20.09 -23.23 -14.22
N ASP A 76 -19.14 -23.91 -14.87
CA ASP A 76 -19.41 -25.13 -15.64
C ASP A 76 -19.16 -26.36 -14.77
N LYS A 77 -20.24 -27.05 -14.40
CA LYS A 77 -20.20 -28.25 -13.55
C LYS A 77 -19.51 -29.43 -14.23
N ALA A 78 -19.55 -29.49 -15.57
CA ALA A 78 -18.95 -30.60 -16.32
C ALA A 78 -17.41 -30.53 -16.28
N THR A 79 -16.86 -29.33 -16.46
CA THR A 79 -15.41 -29.09 -16.43
C THR A 79 -14.90 -28.66 -15.05
N ARG A 80 -15.80 -28.48 -14.07
CA ARG A 80 -15.50 -27.93 -12.73
C ARG A 80 -14.72 -26.62 -12.81
N SER A 81 -15.15 -25.77 -13.73
CA SER A 81 -14.48 -24.50 -14.03
C SER A 81 -15.36 -23.31 -13.72
N ALA A 82 -14.73 -22.16 -13.54
CA ALA A 82 -15.38 -20.87 -13.41
C ALA A 82 -14.70 -19.88 -14.35
N TRP A 83 -15.49 -19.17 -15.13
CA TRP A 83 -15.01 -18.16 -16.05
C TRP A 83 -15.96 -16.96 -16.09
N GLU A 84 -15.43 -15.82 -16.46
CA GLU A 84 -16.16 -14.56 -16.54
C GLU A 84 -16.08 -14.02 -17.95
N LEU A 85 -17.17 -13.39 -18.39
CA LEU A 85 -17.26 -12.72 -19.67
C LEU A 85 -18.12 -11.47 -19.53
N PHE A 86 -17.70 -10.38 -20.17
CA PHE A 86 -18.45 -9.13 -20.16
C PHE A 86 -18.42 -8.42 -21.51
N LEU A 87 -19.41 -7.56 -21.70
CA LEU A 87 -19.52 -6.58 -22.78
C LEU A 87 -20.04 -5.27 -22.16
N VAL A 88 -19.20 -4.24 -22.10
CA VAL A 88 -19.47 -2.99 -21.37
C VAL A 88 -18.99 -1.76 -22.15
N PRO A 89 -19.50 -0.55 -21.87
CA PRO A 89 -18.98 0.67 -22.47
C PRO A 89 -17.60 1.06 -21.91
N GLY A 90 -16.66 1.39 -22.80
CA GLY A 90 -15.35 1.96 -22.48
C GLY A 90 -15.39 3.48 -22.23
N SER A 91 -14.22 4.08 -21.98
CA SER A 91 -14.06 5.50 -21.60
C SER A 91 -14.58 6.52 -22.62
N ALA A 92 -14.76 6.12 -23.88
CA ALA A 92 -15.31 6.95 -24.96
C ALA A 92 -16.65 6.38 -25.51
N GLY A 93 -17.33 5.51 -24.76
CA GLY A 93 -18.53 4.80 -25.23
C GLY A 93 -18.27 3.69 -26.25
N GLN A 94 -17.00 3.43 -26.57
CA GLN A 94 -16.60 2.31 -27.42
C GLN A 94 -16.90 0.98 -26.71
N PRO A 95 -17.53 0.00 -27.38
CA PRO A 95 -17.80 -1.30 -26.78
C PRO A 95 -16.49 -2.03 -26.44
N MET A 96 -16.40 -2.52 -25.20
CA MET A 96 -15.29 -3.36 -24.74
C MET A 96 -15.83 -4.69 -24.29
N ALA A 97 -15.24 -5.77 -24.79
CA ALA A 97 -15.51 -7.11 -24.29
C ALA A 97 -14.27 -7.69 -23.65
N GLY A 98 -14.47 -8.50 -22.62
CA GLY A 98 -13.39 -9.23 -22.00
C GLY A 98 -13.84 -10.58 -21.49
N ARG A 99 -12.86 -11.47 -21.35
CA ARG A 99 -13.02 -12.81 -20.82
C ARG A 99 -11.94 -13.12 -19.82
N ARG A 100 -12.23 -14.01 -18.88
CA ARG A 100 -11.25 -14.48 -17.90
C ARG A 100 -11.57 -15.90 -17.44
N LEU A 101 -10.62 -16.80 -17.56
CA LEU A 101 -10.68 -18.08 -16.85
C LEU A 101 -10.29 -17.84 -15.38
N CYS A 102 -11.23 -18.06 -14.46
CA CYS A 102 -11.02 -17.83 -13.01
C CYS A 102 -10.62 -19.12 -12.29
N MET A 103 -11.07 -20.27 -12.77
CA MET A 103 -10.75 -21.59 -12.26
C MET A 103 -10.96 -22.61 -13.39
N GLY A 104 -10.03 -23.53 -13.61
CA GLY A 104 -10.20 -24.63 -14.57
C GLY A 104 -8.90 -25.05 -15.23
N ASP A 105 -8.98 -26.12 -16.00
CA ASP A 105 -7.87 -26.70 -16.76
C ASP A 105 -8.02 -26.42 -18.27
N THR A 106 -7.14 -26.98 -19.10
CA THR A 106 -7.16 -26.82 -20.57
C THR A 106 -8.54 -27.03 -21.23
N PRO A 107 -9.34 -28.05 -20.87
CA PRO A 107 -10.67 -28.23 -21.47
C PRO A 107 -11.64 -27.07 -21.18
N ALA A 108 -11.50 -26.41 -20.02
CA ALA A 108 -12.31 -25.23 -19.70
C ALA A 108 -11.90 -24.03 -20.54
N LEU A 109 -10.59 -23.88 -20.79
CA LEU A 109 -10.07 -22.84 -21.68
C LEU A 109 -10.54 -23.05 -23.12
N GLU A 110 -10.54 -24.28 -23.64
CA GLU A 110 -11.05 -24.60 -24.98
C GLU A 110 -12.53 -24.24 -25.16
N VAL A 111 -13.36 -24.47 -24.13
CA VAL A 111 -14.78 -24.08 -24.12
C VAL A 111 -14.91 -22.54 -24.18
N LEU A 112 -14.09 -21.83 -23.40
CA LEU A 112 -14.08 -20.37 -23.39
C LEU A 112 -13.52 -19.77 -24.70
N ASP A 113 -12.51 -20.40 -25.31
CA ASP A 113 -11.98 -20.06 -26.63
C ASP A 113 -13.02 -20.26 -27.73
N GLY A 114 -13.74 -21.39 -27.70
CA GLY A 114 -14.81 -21.67 -28.65
C GLY A 114 -15.95 -20.65 -28.58
N LEU A 115 -16.42 -20.34 -27.36
CA LEU A 115 -17.38 -19.26 -27.11
C LEU A 115 -16.87 -17.93 -27.67
N TRP A 116 -15.64 -17.57 -27.31
CA TRP A 116 -15.06 -16.28 -27.64
C TRP A 116 -14.94 -16.09 -29.16
N LEU A 117 -14.42 -17.10 -29.86
CA LEU A 117 -14.26 -17.08 -31.31
C LEU A 117 -15.61 -17.02 -32.03
N GLU A 118 -16.60 -17.82 -31.60
CA GLU A 118 -17.91 -17.90 -32.25
C GLU A 118 -18.74 -16.63 -32.03
N VAL A 119 -18.68 -16.04 -30.84
CA VAL A 119 -19.53 -14.88 -30.48
C VAL A 119 -18.85 -13.55 -30.80
N PHE A 120 -17.55 -13.41 -30.51
CA PHE A 120 -16.83 -12.13 -30.58
C PHE A 120 -15.81 -12.08 -31.72
N GLY A 121 -15.42 -13.21 -32.31
CA GLY A 121 -14.30 -13.30 -33.25
C GLY A 121 -14.33 -12.29 -34.40
N GLU A 122 -15.49 -12.09 -35.03
CA GLU A 122 -15.66 -11.14 -36.14
C GLU A 122 -15.74 -9.68 -35.69
N ALA A 123 -16.05 -9.42 -34.42
CA ALA A 123 -16.26 -8.09 -33.86
C ALA A 123 -15.00 -7.49 -33.20
N ILE A 124 -13.99 -8.32 -32.92
CA ILE A 124 -12.75 -7.89 -32.27
C ILE A 124 -11.93 -7.01 -33.21
N ASP A 125 -11.55 -5.84 -32.72
CA ASP A 125 -10.67 -4.91 -33.44
C ASP A 125 -9.22 -5.04 -32.98
N SER A 126 -8.95 -4.53 -31.78
CA SER A 126 -7.61 -4.39 -31.24
C SER A 126 -7.58 -4.81 -29.76
N PRO A 127 -6.49 -5.47 -29.30
CA PRO A 127 -6.25 -5.65 -27.87
C PRO A 127 -6.27 -4.29 -27.17
N ALA A 128 -6.97 -4.19 -26.05
CA ALA A 128 -7.04 -2.93 -25.32
C ALA A 128 -5.68 -2.60 -24.70
N ALA A 129 -5.05 -1.51 -25.16
CA ALA A 129 -3.66 -1.16 -24.86
C ALA A 129 -3.33 -0.99 -23.36
N GLN A 130 -4.34 -0.77 -22.50
CA GLN A 130 -4.22 -0.59 -21.05
C GLN A 130 -5.49 -1.08 -20.32
N ALA A 131 -6.00 -2.26 -20.65
CA ALA A 131 -7.21 -2.76 -19.97
C ALA A 131 -6.90 -3.40 -18.62
N ARG A 132 -7.50 -2.85 -17.56
CA ARG A 132 -7.80 -3.62 -16.34
C ARG A 132 -8.74 -4.78 -16.73
N TYR A 133 -8.62 -5.92 -16.04
CA TYR A 133 -9.53 -7.06 -16.16
C TYR A 133 -10.57 -6.98 -15.04
N PRO A 134 -11.66 -6.19 -15.20
CA PRO A 134 -12.61 -6.03 -14.12
C PRO A 134 -13.25 -7.37 -13.78
N ALA A 135 -13.37 -7.67 -12.49
CA ALA A 135 -14.09 -8.86 -12.07
C ALA A 135 -15.60 -8.67 -12.25
N PHE A 136 -16.34 -9.77 -12.39
CA PHE A 136 -17.80 -9.76 -12.43
C PHE A 136 -18.41 -8.90 -11.32
N SER A 137 -17.94 -9.05 -10.07
CA SER A 137 -18.43 -8.27 -8.93
C SER A 137 -18.17 -6.77 -9.05
N GLU A 138 -17.05 -6.36 -9.66
CA GLU A 138 -16.74 -4.96 -9.92
C GLU A 138 -17.67 -4.37 -10.99
N LEU A 139 -17.96 -5.14 -12.04
CA LEU A 139 -18.89 -4.73 -13.10
C LEU A 139 -20.33 -4.66 -12.60
N VAL A 140 -20.77 -5.62 -11.79
CA VAL A 140 -22.10 -5.57 -11.15
C VAL A 140 -22.20 -4.34 -10.26
N ALA A 141 -21.19 -4.06 -9.43
CA ALA A 141 -21.19 -2.88 -8.57
C ALA A 141 -21.23 -1.57 -9.37
N ALA A 142 -20.48 -1.49 -10.48
CA ALA A 142 -20.50 -0.35 -11.37
C ALA A 142 -21.85 -0.19 -12.09
N GLY A 143 -22.43 -1.29 -12.57
CA GLY A 143 -23.70 -1.31 -13.30
C GLY A 143 -24.94 -1.07 -12.44
N SER A 144 -24.85 -1.38 -11.14
CA SER A 144 -25.92 -1.15 -10.15
C SER A 144 -25.92 0.28 -9.60
N ASN A 145 -24.89 1.07 -9.89
CA ASN A 145 -24.83 2.47 -9.48
C ASN A 145 -25.88 3.26 -10.28
N PRO A 146 -26.67 4.17 -9.66
CA PRO A 146 -27.60 5.06 -10.37
C PRO A 146 -26.97 5.88 -11.51
N SER A 147 -25.64 6.05 -11.48
CA SER A 147 -24.87 6.72 -12.53
C SER A 147 -24.50 5.80 -13.72
N GLY A 148 -24.74 4.49 -13.62
CA GLY A 148 -24.36 3.46 -14.58
C GLY A 148 -22.86 3.13 -14.61
N VAL A 149 -22.44 2.23 -15.52
CA VAL A 149 -21.03 1.95 -15.83
C VAL A 149 -20.44 3.14 -16.60
N THR A 150 -19.88 4.13 -15.91
CA THR A 150 -19.36 5.35 -16.56
C THR A 150 -17.94 5.23 -17.10
N ALA A 151 -17.15 4.26 -16.62
CA ALA A 151 -15.85 3.85 -17.16
C ALA A 151 -15.25 2.77 -16.25
N VAL A 152 -14.71 1.69 -16.82
CA VAL A 152 -13.69 0.90 -16.13
C VAL A 152 -12.45 1.80 -16.00
N ARG A 153 -12.33 2.49 -14.87
CA ARG A 153 -11.17 3.35 -14.63
C ARG A 153 -9.96 2.49 -14.27
N ASP A 154 -8.83 2.88 -14.84
CA ASP A 154 -7.52 2.39 -14.46
C ASP A 154 -7.21 2.84 -13.03
N ASP A 155 -7.60 1.99 -12.07
CA ASP A 155 -7.23 2.16 -10.67
C ASP A 155 -5.88 1.51 -10.38
N SER A 156 -5.09 1.06 -11.38
CA SER A 156 -3.82 0.36 -11.13
C SER A 156 -2.85 1.20 -10.30
N ALA A 157 -2.83 2.52 -10.52
CA ALA A 157 -2.07 3.45 -9.68
C ALA A 157 -2.59 3.50 -8.23
N HIS A 158 -3.92 3.39 -8.05
CA HIS A 158 -4.54 3.38 -6.72
C HIS A 158 -4.35 2.03 -6.03
N VAL A 159 -4.50 0.91 -6.74
CA VAL A 159 -4.26 -0.46 -6.26
C VAL A 159 -2.79 -0.66 -5.92
N ALA A 160 -1.86 -0.22 -6.78
CA ALA A 160 -0.42 -0.26 -6.50
C ALA A 160 -0.06 0.61 -5.29
N ARG A 161 -0.74 1.74 -5.10
CA ARG A 161 -0.59 2.57 -3.89
C ARG A 161 -1.10 1.84 -2.65
N LEU A 162 -2.29 1.24 -2.71
CA LEU A 162 -2.88 0.48 -1.60
C LEU A 162 -2.05 -0.76 -1.27
N GLN A 163 -1.53 -1.49 -2.25
CA GLN A 163 -0.61 -2.62 -2.05
C GLN A 163 0.70 -2.15 -1.42
N SER A 164 1.29 -1.06 -1.90
CA SER A 164 2.46 -0.46 -1.26
C SER A 164 2.19 -0.03 0.18
N ASP A 165 0.97 0.45 0.48
CA ASP A 165 0.57 0.79 1.84
C ASP A 165 0.43 -0.47 2.69
N VAL A 166 -0.22 -1.53 2.19
CA VAL A 166 -0.34 -2.83 2.86
C VAL A 166 1.04 -3.43 3.16
N ASP A 167 1.97 -3.41 2.20
CA ASP A 167 3.33 -3.93 2.39
C ASP A 167 4.11 -3.11 3.41
N TYR A 168 3.98 -1.79 3.38
CA TYR A 168 4.53 -0.90 4.40
C TYR A 168 3.98 -1.25 5.79
N TRP A 169 2.66 -1.42 5.92
CA TRP A 169 2.01 -1.77 7.19
C TRP A 169 2.42 -3.16 7.69
N LYS A 170 2.53 -4.15 6.81
CA LYS A 170 3.03 -5.49 7.15
C LYS A 170 4.48 -5.45 7.62
N HIS A 171 5.34 -4.72 6.91
CA HIS A 171 6.74 -4.56 7.30
C HIS A 171 6.88 -3.85 8.65
N LEU A 172 6.12 -2.77 8.85
CA LEU A 172 6.08 -2.03 10.11
C LEU A 172 5.59 -2.92 11.27
N ALA A 173 4.48 -3.64 11.09
CA ALA A 173 3.94 -4.55 12.11
C ALA A 173 4.94 -5.65 12.50
N THR A 174 5.65 -6.21 11.53
CA THR A 174 6.71 -7.19 11.75
C THR A 174 7.88 -6.58 12.52
N SER A 175 8.30 -5.37 12.13
CA SER A 175 9.39 -4.63 12.80
C SER A 175 9.07 -4.31 14.26
N LEU A 176 7.85 -3.83 14.53
CA LEU A 176 7.37 -3.51 15.87
C LEU A 176 7.23 -4.78 16.73
N SER A 177 6.73 -5.88 16.17
CA SER A 177 6.59 -7.16 16.88
C SER A 177 7.96 -7.74 17.27
N LYS A 178 8.95 -7.64 16.38
CA LYS A 178 10.33 -8.06 16.65
C LYS A 178 10.99 -7.20 17.74
N ALA A 179 10.73 -5.89 17.73
CA ALA A 179 11.20 -4.98 18.77
C ALA A 179 10.54 -5.25 20.14
N ALA A 180 9.26 -5.65 20.15
CA ALA A 180 8.54 -6.03 21.37
C ALA A 180 9.08 -7.32 21.99
N LEU A 181 9.33 -8.37 21.19
CA LEU A 181 9.91 -9.64 21.65
C LEU A 181 11.33 -9.49 22.22
N THR A 182 12.09 -8.49 21.76
CA THR A 182 13.45 -8.22 22.26
C THR A 182 13.44 -7.59 23.67
N ARG A 183 12.29 -7.11 24.17
CA ARG A 183 12.17 -6.55 25.53
C ARG A 183 12.18 -7.60 26.65
N GLU A 184 12.05 -8.89 26.35
CA GLU A 184 11.95 -9.96 27.36
C GLU A 184 13.27 -10.73 27.61
N SER A 185 14.39 -10.33 27.01
CA SER A 185 15.68 -10.95 27.30
C SER A 185 16.26 -10.43 28.63
N VAL A 186 16.45 -11.34 29.59
CA VAL A 186 17.16 -11.08 30.85
C VAL A 186 18.59 -10.64 30.55
N TYR A 187 18.92 -9.44 31.04
CA TYR A 187 20.19 -8.76 30.92
C TYR A 187 21.34 -9.52 31.62
N THR A 188 22.45 -9.71 30.91
CA THR A 188 23.75 -10.01 31.52
C THR A 188 24.74 -8.91 31.11
N PRO A 189 25.33 -8.16 32.06
CA PRO A 189 26.27 -7.09 31.72
C PRO A 189 27.56 -7.69 31.12
N PRO A 190 28.05 -7.18 29.97
CA PRO A 190 29.39 -7.50 29.51
C PRO A 190 30.45 -6.74 30.33
N PRO A 191 31.67 -7.30 30.48
CA PRO A 191 32.76 -6.66 31.19
C PRO A 191 33.26 -5.42 30.42
N PRO A 192 33.85 -4.43 31.12
CA PRO A 192 34.34 -3.20 30.50
C PRO A 192 35.51 -3.52 29.56
N ALA A 193 35.40 -3.10 28.30
CA ALA A 193 36.48 -3.20 27.33
C ALA A 193 37.12 -1.83 27.09
N ASP A 194 38.45 -1.83 27.11
CA ASP A 194 39.34 -0.69 26.90
C ASP A 194 39.21 -0.04 25.52
N SER A 195 39.53 1.26 25.49
CA SER A 195 39.42 2.14 24.33
C SER A 195 40.50 1.88 23.26
N PRO A 196 40.16 1.90 21.96
CA PRO A 196 41.13 2.15 20.88
C PRO A 196 40.94 3.55 20.21
N PRO A 197 41.97 4.01 19.46
CA PRO A 197 42.27 5.43 19.28
C PRO A 197 41.59 6.11 18.08
N ALA A 198 41.64 7.44 18.10
CA ALA A 198 41.09 8.37 17.12
C ALA A 198 41.81 8.36 15.75
N PRO A 199 41.14 8.88 14.71
CA PRO A 199 41.79 9.69 13.70
C PRO A 199 41.27 11.15 13.69
N SER A 200 42.22 12.06 13.51
CA SER A 200 42.03 13.49 13.20
C SER A 200 41.37 13.71 11.84
N ASP A 201 40.49 14.70 11.72
CA ASP A 201 40.85 16.00 11.10
C ASP A 201 39.69 17.02 11.13
N CYS A 202 40.09 18.30 11.27
CA CYS A 202 39.33 19.54 11.08
C CYS A 202 38.19 19.87 12.07
N VAL A 203 38.55 20.18 13.32
CA VAL A 203 37.65 20.84 14.28
C VAL A 203 37.53 22.33 13.93
N THR A 204 36.55 22.67 13.09
CA THR A 204 35.93 24.00 13.19
C THR A 204 35.12 23.97 14.48
N ALA A 205 35.35 24.91 15.41
CA ALA A 205 34.63 24.95 16.67
C ALA A 205 33.12 24.80 16.40
N PRO A 206 32.42 23.83 17.02
CA PRO A 206 31.03 23.56 16.69
C PRO A 206 30.22 24.80 17.01
N ARG A 207 29.63 25.38 15.97
CA ARG A 207 28.68 26.48 16.12
C ARG A 207 27.62 26.02 17.13
N LYS A 208 27.47 26.75 18.23
CA LYS A 208 26.40 26.49 19.20
C LYS A 208 25.08 26.91 18.57
N TRP A 209 24.16 25.97 18.47
CA TRP A 209 22.85 26.19 17.89
C TRP A 209 21.82 26.40 18.99
N GLY A 210 21.03 27.47 18.89
CA GLY A 210 19.85 27.67 19.73
C GLY A 210 18.60 27.02 19.12
N LEU A 211 17.50 26.97 19.87
CA LEU A 211 16.21 26.45 19.35
C LEU A 211 15.67 27.29 18.18
N LYS A 212 15.98 28.59 18.13
CA LYS A 212 15.56 29.50 17.05
C LYS A 212 16.27 29.20 15.73
N ASP A 213 17.47 28.64 15.81
CA ASP A 213 18.36 28.40 14.68
C ASP A 213 18.06 27.07 13.97
N ILE A 214 17.06 26.31 14.45
CA ILE A 214 16.73 24.99 13.94
C ILE A 214 16.38 24.97 12.45
N ALA A 215 15.84 26.07 11.92
CA ALA A 215 15.55 26.19 10.49
C ALA A 215 16.84 26.26 9.66
N GLU A 216 17.82 27.03 10.12
CA GLU A 216 19.12 27.13 9.48
C GLU A 216 19.90 25.81 9.59
N TYR A 217 19.83 25.13 10.74
CA TYR A 217 20.39 23.78 10.88
C TYR A 217 19.72 22.79 9.91
N ALA A 218 18.40 22.85 9.75
CA ALA A 218 17.67 21.95 8.84
C ALA A 218 18.10 22.17 7.39
N GLU A 219 18.26 23.42 6.95
CA GLU A 219 18.73 23.75 5.60
C GLU A 219 20.18 23.30 5.38
N ALA A 220 21.08 23.60 6.32
CA ALA A 220 22.49 23.22 6.23
C ALA A 220 22.70 21.69 6.19
N ASN A 221 21.79 20.93 6.81
CA ASN A 221 21.92 19.47 6.97
C ASN A 221 20.87 18.67 6.17
N ALA A 222 20.18 19.31 5.23
CA ALA A 222 19.14 18.68 4.40
C ALA A 222 19.65 17.45 3.61
N HIS A 223 20.95 17.40 3.33
CA HIS A 223 21.61 16.29 2.63
C HIS A 223 21.76 15.00 3.48
N ARG A 224 21.60 15.08 4.80
CA ARG A 224 21.83 13.96 5.74
C ARG A 224 20.68 13.73 6.73
N ILE A 225 19.82 14.71 6.94
CA ILE A 225 18.63 14.59 7.78
C ILE A 225 17.53 15.52 7.27
N THR A 226 16.29 15.01 7.22
CA THR A 226 15.13 15.82 6.83
C THR A 226 14.37 16.24 8.09
N ILE A 227 14.19 17.54 8.29
CA ILE A 227 13.40 18.08 9.40
C ILE A 227 12.17 18.80 8.83
N LEU A 228 10.97 18.32 9.16
CA LEU A 228 9.75 18.91 8.62
C LEU A 228 9.45 20.28 9.23
N GLN A 229 8.77 21.14 8.46
CA GLN A 229 8.38 22.49 8.89
C GLN A 229 7.54 22.51 10.17
N ARG A 230 6.70 21.49 10.38
CA ARG A 230 5.95 21.33 11.64
C ARG A 230 6.86 21.12 12.84
N ALA A 231 7.94 20.36 12.69
CA ALA A 231 8.94 20.12 13.74
C ALA A 231 9.76 21.40 14.01
N ILE A 232 10.22 22.08 12.96
CA ILE A 232 10.89 23.40 13.06
C ILE A 232 10.02 24.39 13.85
N SER A 233 8.74 24.48 13.49
CA SER A 233 7.78 25.38 14.13
C SER A 233 7.54 25.03 15.60
N ALA A 234 7.46 23.74 15.93
CA ALA A 234 7.31 23.28 17.31
C ALA A 234 8.57 23.56 18.15
N THR A 235 9.76 23.31 17.60
CA THR A 235 11.04 23.62 18.27
C THR A 235 11.20 25.09 18.58
N LYS A 236 10.89 25.98 17.64
CA LYS A 236 10.97 27.44 17.85
C LYS A 236 10.09 27.94 18.99
N ARG A 237 8.98 27.25 19.30
CA ARG A 237 8.04 27.61 20.37
C ARG A 237 8.29 26.86 21.68
N SER A 238 9.23 25.93 21.71
CA SER A 238 9.49 25.10 22.87
C SER A 238 10.20 25.88 23.98
N SER A 239 9.87 25.54 25.23
CA SER A 239 10.58 26.00 26.43
C SER A 239 11.74 25.09 26.85
N PHE A 240 12.15 24.14 25.99
CA PHE A 240 13.20 23.18 26.32
C PHE A 240 14.55 23.90 26.56
N GLU A 241 15.18 23.65 27.71
CA GLU A 241 16.31 24.47 28.16
C GLU A 241 17.67 23.97 27.63
N ASN A 242 17.74 22.76 27.08
CA ASN A 242 19.01 22.15 26.66
C ASN A 242 19.08 21.95 25.13
N PRO A 243 19.30 23.02 24.34
CA PRO A 243 19.41 22.91 22.90
C PRO A 243 20.61 22.05 22.47
N ASP A 244 21.72 22.06 23.22
CA ASP A 244 22.92 21.27 22.91
C ASP A 244 22.59 19.77 22.83
N LEU A 245 21.79 19.26 23.77
CA LEU A 245 21.33 17.88 23.72
C LEU A 245 20.43 17.59 22.51
N LEU A 246 19.53 18.50 22.17
CA LEU A 246 18.66 18.34 21.00
C LEU A 246 19.50 18.17 19.73
N TYR A 247 20.49 19.03 19.53
CA TYR A 247 21.37 18.95 18.36
C TYR A 247 22.28 17.73 18.39
N ALA A 248 22.74 17.30 19.57
CA ALA A 248 23.47 16.05 19.71
C ALA A 248 22.61 14.83 19.30
N CYS A 249 21.31 14.82 19.65
CA CYS A 249 20.38 13.80 19.18
C CYS A 249 20.15 13.85 17.67
N LEU A 250 20.03 15.03 17.08
CA LEU A 250 19.91 15.18 15.63
C LEU A 250 21.17 14.66 14.91
N GLU A 251 22.35 14.93 15.47
CA GLU A 251 23.63 14.45 14.95
C GLU A 251 23.71 12.92 15.03
N LEU A 252 23.34 12.34 16.17
CA LEU A 252 23.28 10.89 16.39
C LEU A 252 22.35 10.21 15.38
N LEU A 253 21.20 10.83 15.07
CA LEU A 253 20.26 10.32 14.06
C LEU A 253 20.81 10.46 12.63
N ALA A 254 21.40 11.59 12.28
CA ALA A 254 21.92 11.82 10.94
C ALA A 254 23.10 10.92 10.59
N THR A 255 23.91 10.53 11.58
CA THR A 255 25.15 9.77 11.40
C THR A 255 24.98 8.29 11.77
N GLU A 256 24.94 8.01 13.07
CA GLU A 256 24.97 6.65 13.61
C GLU A 256 23.70 5.86 13.26
N TYR A 257 22.53 6.47 13.38
CA TYR A 257 21.29 5.78 13.03
C TYR A 257 21.20 5.46 11.53
N THR A 258 21.63 6.39 10.67
CA THR A 258 21.80 6.17 9.23
C THR A 258 22.78 5.03 8.95
N ALA A 259 23.89 4.96 9.67
CA ALA A 259 24.85 3.85 9.56
C ALA A 259 24.23 2.51 9.97
N VAL A 260 23.41 2.47 11.02
CA VAL A 260 22.66 1.24 11.40
C VAL A 260 21.70 0.82 10.28
N LYS A 261 20.94 1.77 9.72
CA LYS A 261 19.96 1.47 8.67
C LYS A 261 20.57 1.03 7.36
N THR A 262 21.76 1.53 7.04
CA THR A 262 22.54 1.14 5.85
C THR A 262 23.45 -0.07 6.08
N GLY A 263 23.36 -0.73 7.25
CA GLY A 263 24.13 -1.93 7.58
C GLY A 263 25.61 -1.71 7.90
N LYS A 264 26.02 -0.46 8.13
CA LYS A 264 27.41 -0.06 8.43
C LYS A 264 27.73 -0.02 9.93
N ALA A 265 26.71 -0.07 10.79
CA ALA A 265 26.87 -0.04 12.24
C ALA A 265 25.88 -0.99 12.93
N ASP A 266 26.20 -1.39 14.16
CA ASP A 266 25.32 -2.23 14.97
C ASP A 266 24.26 -1.40 15.72
N ARG A 267 23.04 -1.94 15.78
CA ARG A 267 21.91 -1.30 16.46
C ARG A 267 22.13 -1.20 17.97
N ASN A 268 22.79 -2.18 18.59
CA ASN A 268 23.03 -2.12 20.04
C ASN A 268 24.09 -1.07 20.38
N ALA A 269 25.10 -0.89 19.52
CA ALA A 269 26.07 0.19 19.65
C ALA A 269 25.41 1.58 19.56
N PHE A 270 24.45 1.77 18.65
CA PHE A 270 23.64 3.00 18.59
C PHE A 270 22.86 3.22 19.89
N LYS A 271 22.20 2.17 20.40
CA LYS A 271 21.41 2.26 21.63
C LYS A 271 22.28 2.63 22.84
N ALA A 272 23.47 2.03 22.95
CA ALA A 272 24.43 2.36 24.02
C ALA A 272 24.90 3.83 23.94
N LYS A 273 25.14 4.37 22.73
CA LYS A 273 25.47 5.79 22.54
C LYS A 273 24.31 6.70 22.96
N ALA A 274 23.07 6.35 22.62
CA ALA A 274 21.89 7.09 23.05
C ALA A 274 21.76 7.08 24.59
N GLU A 275 21.90 5.92 25.22
CA GLU A 275 21.84 5.78 26.69
C GLU A 275 22.97 6.56 27.39
N ALA A 276 24.19 6.57 26.84
CA ALA A 276 25.31 7.35 27.34
C ALA A 276 25.07 8.88 27.29
N MET A 277 24.25 9.34 26.34
CA MET A 277 23.78 10.73 26.25
C MET A 277 22.59 11.04 27.18
N GLY A 278 22.10 10.03 27.92
CA GLY A 278 20.93 10.15 28.78
C GLY A 278 19.61 10.26 28.00
N VAL A 279 19.53 9.65 26.81
CA VAL A 279 18.31 9.59 26.00
C VAL A 279 17.92 8.15 25.69
N ASP A 280 16.64 7.86 25.84
CA ASP A 280 16.06 6.56 25.55
C ASP A 280 15.70 6.48 24.06
N PHE A 281 15.99 5.33 23.44
CA PHE A 281 15.55 5.01 22.09
C PHE A 281 14.46 3.92 22.13
N GLY A 282 13.30 4.20 21.52
CA GLY A 282 12.18 3.27 21.53
C GLY A 282 11.20 3.46 20.36
N GLY A 283 10.27 2.51 20.24
CA GLY A 283 9.13 2.65 19.33
C GLY A 283 8.16 3.71 19.83
N SER A 284 7.45 4.37 18.93
CA SER A 284 6.32 5.24 19.26
C SER A 284 5.15 4.44 19.85
N VAL A 285 4.00 5.10 20.07
CA VAL A 285 2.74 4.42 20.42
C VAL A 285 2.37 3.35 19.38
N ASP A 286 1.53 2.40 19.77
CA ASP A 286 1.02 1.38 18.85
C ASP A 286 0.27 2.01 17.67
N PRO A 287 0.40 1.49 16.43
CA PRO A 287 -0.31 2.00 15.27
C PRO A 287 -1.83 2.13 15.43
N SER A 288 -2.45 1.25 16.24
CA SER A 288 -3.89 1.33 16.55
C SER A 288 -4.25 2.60 17.33
N VAL A 289 -3.46 2.95 18.34
CA VAL A 289 -3.59 4.17 19.15
C VAL A 289 -3.22 5.41 18.35
N ALA A 290 -2.20 5.32 17.49
CA ALA A 290 -1.84 6.39 16.57
C ALA A 290 -2.93 6.71 15.53
N GLY A 291 -3.71 5.70 15.14
CA GLY A 291 -4.83 5.84 14.21
C GLY A 291 -5.91 6.80 14.73
N GLU A 292 -6.21 6.73 16.03
CA GLU A 292 -7.16 7.64 16.70
C GLU A 292 -6.59 9.07 16.81
N LEU A 293 -5.29 9.21 17.09
CA LEU A 293 -4.59 10.50 17.22
C LEU A 293 -4.18 11.13 15.86
N GLY A 294 -4.61 10.51 14.75
CA GLY A 294 -4.72 11.14 13.43
C GLY A 294 -3.41 11.70 12.88
N ASP A 295 -3.40 12.98 12.54
CA ASP A 295 -2.28 13.66 11.86
C ASP A 295 -1.07 13.97 12.78
N LEU A 296 -1.16 13.67 14.08
CA LEU A 296 -0.09 13.98 15.03
C LEU A 296 1.12 13.06 14.85
N TYR A 297 0.89 11.76 14.70
CA TYR A 297 1.94 10.75 14.51
C TYR A 297 2.21 10.41 13.05
N PHE A 298 1.46 11.01 12.13
CA PHE A 298 1.59 10.78 10.71
C PHE A 298 2.08 12.03 9.99
N ILE A 299 2.96 11.81 9.01
CA ILE A 299 3.49 12.85 8.15
C ILE A 299 3.18 12.52 6.69
N ARG A 300 3.16 13.54 5.83
CA ARG A 300 3.10 13.34 4.38
C ARG A 300 4.51 13.46 3.81
N LEU A 301 5.01 12.38 3.22
CA LEU A 301 6.31 12.32 2.55
C LEU A 301 6.13 11.73 1.16
N GLY A 302 6.56 12.43 0.11
CA GLY A 302 6.39 11.98 -1.29
C GLY A 302 4.94 11.69 -1.68
N GLY A 303 3.98 12.44 -1.12
CA GLY A 303 2.54 12.21 -1.33
C GLY A 303 1.95 11.03 -0.55
N ARG A 304 2.72 10.33 0.28
CA ARG A 304 2.28 9.17 1.07
C ARG A 304 2.19 9.50 2.56
N ARG A 305 1.27 8.84 3.26
CA ARG A 305 1.15 8.94 4.72
C ARG A 305 2.20 8.02 5.35
N ARG A 306 3.05 8.55 6.22
CA ARG A 306 4.12 7.82 6.91
C ARG A 306 3.95 7.96 8.41
N PHE A 307 4.11 6.85 9.11
CA PHE A 307 4.02 6.80 10.55
C PHE A 307 5.39 7.10 11.18
N LEU A 308 5.42 7.98 12.17
CA LEU A 308 6.60 8.26 12.99
C LEU A 308 6.76 7.15 14.03
N ASP A 309 7.33 6.02 13.60
CA ASP A 309 7.39 4.75 14.31
C ASP A 309 8.39 4.72 15.47
N GLN A 310 9.28 5.71 15.54
CA GLN A 310 10.39 5.75 16.48
C GLN A 310 10.50 7.09 17.17
N HIS A 311 11.07 7.04 18.38
CA HIS A 311 11.42 8.25 19.08
C HIS A 311 12.74 8.11 19.87
N LEU A 312 13.44 9.24 19.99
CA LEU A 312 14.38 9.48 21.08
C LEU A 312 13.67 10.27 22.15
N GLY A 313 13.96 10.03 23.42
CA GLY A 313 13.51 10.98 24.43
C GLY A 313 14.26 10.98 25.74
N LYS A 314 14.02 12.05 26.47
CA LYS A 314 14.65 12.35 27.75
C LYS A 314 13.59 12.80 28.73
N GLY A 315 13.66 12.23 29.93
CA GLY A 315 12.81 12.59 31.05
C GLY A 315 11.39 12.02 30.94
N GLY A 316 10.77 11.83 32.09
CA GLY A 316 9.35 11.48 32.24
C GLY A 316 8.56 12.53 33.02
N ALA A 317 9.13 13.72 33.20
CA ALA A 317 8.57 14.75 34.06
C ALA A 317 7.39 15.49 33.40
N ARG A 318 6.53 16.10 34.23
CA ARG A 318 5.41 16.94 33.76
C ARG A 318 5.87 18.27 33.16
N ASP A 319 7.11 18.70 33.43
CA ASP A 319 7.64 19.99 32.98
C ASP A 319 8.26 19.89 31.57
N PRO A 320 7.71 20.58 30.56
CA PRO A 320 8.24 20.61 29.19
C PRO A 320 9.66 21.17 29.04
N ARG A 321 10.17 21.91 30.04
CA ARG A 321 11.54 22.48 30.02
C ARG A 321 12.62 21.41 30.10
N TYR A 322 12.32 20.29 30.78
CA TYR A 322 13.26 19.20 31.05
C TYR A 322 12.96 17.92 30.27
N CYS A 323 11.86 17.90 29.52
CA CYS A 323 11.44 16.73 28.75
C CYS A 323 11.63 16.94 27.27
N MET A 324 12.15 15.91 26.61
CA MET A 324 12.38 15.91 25.18
C MET A 324 11.84 14.62 24.54
N ARG A 325 11.13 14.75 23.43
CA ARG A 325 10.82 13.66 22.50
C ARG A 325 11.13 14.14 21.07
N VAL A 326 11.83 13.31 20.32
CA VAL A 326 12.10 13.50 18.89
C VAL A 326 11.45 12.33 18.17
N TYR A 327 10.34 12.57 17.47
CA TYR A 327 9.61 11.56 16.71
C TYR A 327 10.07 11.55 15.25
N PHE A 328 10.43 10.37 14.76
CA PHE A 328 11.02 10.23 13.44
C PHE A 328 10.67 8.89 12.79
N CYS A 329 10.91 8.81 11.48
CA CYS A 329 10.90 7.57 10.73
C CYS A 329 12.11 7.51 9.80
N TRP A 330 12.41 6.32 9.29
CA TRP A 330 13.40 6.12 8.24
C TRP A 330 12.73 6.19 6.86
N ASP A 331 13.23 7.00 5.94
CA ASP A 331 12.79 6.99 4.55
C ASP A 331 13.73 6.16 3.68
N GLU A 332 13.22 5.02 3.21
CA GLU A 332 13.99 4.11 2.35
C GLU A 332 14.33 4.73 0.99
N SER A 333 13.47 5.61 0.45
CA SER A 333 13.71 6.22 -0.86
C SER A 333 14.87 7.21 -0.85
N SER A 334 14.93 8.11 0.13
CA SER A 334 16.02 9.06 0.26
C SER A 334 17.21 8.51 1.06
N GLN A 335 17.04 7.37 1.76
CA GLN A 335 18.00 6.84 2.73
C GLN A 335 18.35 7.86 3.82
N LEU A 336 17.34 8.61 4.30
CA LEU A 336 17.50 9.65 5.32
C LEU A 336 16.54 9.44 6.49
N VAL A 337 16.95 9.93 7.65
CA VAL A 337 16.04 10.11 8.79
C VAL A 337 15.13 11.30 8.54
N VAL A 338 13.83 11.12 8.78
CA VAL A 338 12.81 12.17 8.67
C VAL A 338 12.22 12.48 10.04
N ILE A 339 12.47 13.69 10.53
CA ILE A 339 11.95 14.20 11.80
C ILE A 339 10.57 14.82 11.58
N GLY A 340 9.55 14.23 12.19
CA GLY A 340 8.17 14.69 12.08
C GLY A 340 7.73 15.61 13.23
N HIS A 341 8.27 15.43 14.43
CA HIS A 341 7.91 16.28 15.58
C HIS A 341 9.02 16.30 16.65
N MET A 342 9.29 17.48 17.21
CA MET A 342 10.21 17.68 18.33
C MET A 342 10.04 19.10 18.89
N PRO A 343 10.60 19.42 20.08
CA PRO A 343 11.15 18.52 21.09
C PRO A 343 10.09 18.06 22.10
N SER A 344 8.82 18.45 21.95
CA SER A 344 7.78 18.12 22.94
C SER A 344 7.19 16.73 22.74
N HIS A 345 6.56 16.22 23.79
CA HIS A 345 5.77 14.99 23.74
C HIS A 345 4.52 15.19 22.86
N LEU A 346 4.17 14.19 22.04
CA LEU A 346 2.89 14.16 21.34
C LEU A 346 1.80 13.60 22.26
N PRO A 347 0.57 14.14 22.27
CA PRO A 347 -0.52 13.61 23.10
C PRO A 347 -0.75 12.12 22.84
N THR A 348 -0.94 11.33 23.91
CA THR A 348 -1.25 9.89 23.82
C THR A 348 -2.74 9.59 24.00
N SER A 349 -3.55 10.61 24.21
CA SER A 349 -5.02 10.58 24.27
C SER A 349 -5.58 11.96 23.96
N TYR A 350 -6.76 12.06 23.35
CA TYR A 350 -7.52 13.32 23.36
C TYR A 350 -7.90 13.59 24.81
N THR A 351 -7.39 14.70 25.36
CA THR A 351 -7.84 15.20 26.66
C THR A 351 -8.46 16.56 26.42
#